data_AF-A0A0E4H668-F1
#
_entry.id   AF-A0A0E4H668-F1
#
_cell.length_a   1.000
_cell.length_b   1.000
_cell.length_c   1.000
_cell.angle_alpha   90.00
_cell.angle_beta   90.00
_cell.angle_gamma   90.00
#
_symmetry.space_group_name_H-M   'P 1'
#
loop_
_entity.id
_entity.type
_entity.pdbx_description
1 polymer ?
#
loop_
_entity_poly.entity_id
_entity_poly.type
_entity_poly.pdbx_seq_one_letter_code
_entity_poly.pdbx_strand_id
1 'polypeptide(L)'
;MGQFIFPVLMLGMLGWMFFSQRKQQQSRANTLNQIKKGDEIVTIGGLYGIVDEINDQKVVLDIDGIYLTFDRAAIRNRVTEAAVTPEVETIVEESTEKSESAIEE
;
A
#
# COMPACT_ATOMS: atom_id res chain seq x y z
N MET A 1 -38.05 25.31 -1.79
CA MET A 1 -37.40 24.31 -0.90
C MET A 1 -36.48 23.32 -1.63
N GLY A 2 -36.27 23.40 -2.96
CA GLY A 2 -35.39 22.47 -3.70
C GLY A 2 -33.94 22.95 -3.93
N GLN A 3 -33.65 24.23 -3.73
CA GLN A 3 -32.33 24.83 -4.07
C GLN A 3 -31.22 24.48 -3.06
N PHE A 4 -31.57 24.09 -1.83
CA PHE A 4 -30.60 23.69 -0.80
C PHE A 4 -30.30 22.18 -0.79
N ILE A 5 -31.08 21.37 -1.51
CA ILE A 5 -30.87 19.92 -1.59
C ILE A 5 -29.56 19.62 -2.35
N PHE A 6 -29.33 20.32 -3.46
CA PHE A 6 -28.13 20.14 -4.28
C PHE A 6 -26.82 20.44 -3.52
N PRO A 7 -26.64 21.59 -2.84
CA PRO A 7 -25.40 21.88 -2.10
C PRO A 7 -25.20 20.98 -0.88
N VAL A 8 -26.26 20.56 -0.19
CA VAL A 8 -26.16 19.65 0.98
C VAL A 8 -25.70 18.26 0.55
N LEU A 9 -26.22 17.76 -0.57
CA LEU A 9 -25.83 16.46 -1.13
C LEU A 9 -24.39 16.47 -1.66
N MET A 10 -23.97 17.59 -2.26
CA MET A 10 -22.59 17.83 -2.68
C MET A 10 -21.60 17.85 -1.50
N LEU A 11 -21.92 18.56 -0.41
CA LEU A 11 -21.09 18.59 0.79
C LEU A 11 -20.99 17.22 1.48
N GLY A 12 -22.09 16.45 1.50
CA GLY A 12 -22.09 15.08 2.04
C GLY A 12 -21.15 14.14 1.26
N MET A 13 -21.20 14.22 -0.08
CA MET A 13 -20.35 13.39 -0.94
C MET A 13 -18.86 13.79 -0.87
N LEU A 14 -18.55 15.09 -0.89
CA LEU A 14 -17.17 15.56 -0.72
C LEU A 14 -16.60 15.22 0.67
N GLY A 15 -17.40 15.35 1.73
CA GLY A 15 -16.99 15.02 3.10
C GLY A 15 -16.61 13.55 3.27
N TRP A 16 -17.40 12.64 2.68
CA TRP A 16 -17.11 11.21 2.69
C TRP A 16 -15.82 10.86 1.92
N MET A 17 -15.62 11.48 0.76
CA MET A 17 -14.43 11.25 -0.05
C MET A 17 -13.15 11.78 0.62
N PHE A 18 -13.23 12.94 1.28
CA PHE A 18 -12.08 13.53 1.99
C PHE A 18 -11.68 12.72 3.22
N PHE A 19 -12.64 12.14 3.93
CA PHE A 19 -12.37 11.25 5.07
C PHE A 19 -11.72 9.93 4.63
N SER A 20 -12.17 9.35 3.51
CA SER A 20 -11.62 8.09 2.97
C SER A 20 -10.19 8.25 2.43
N GLN A 21 -9.89 9.34 1.71
CA GLN A 21 -8.55 9.55 1.13
C GLN A 21 -7.44 9.71 2.17
N ARG A 22 -7.72 10.33 3.33
CA ARG A 22 -6.72 10.47 4.41
C ARG A 22 -6.20 9.11 4.90
N LYS A 23 -7.07 8.09 4.93
CA LYS A 23 -6.71 6.72 5.36
C LYS A 23 -5.81 6.01 4.34
N GLN A 24 -5.96 6.30 3.04
CA GLN A 24 -5.08 5.78 1.99
C GLN A 24 -3.69 6.44 1.96
N GLN A 25 -3.60 7.74 2.29
CA GLN A 25 -2.30 8.42 2.36
C GLN A 25 -1.50 7.98 3.59
N GLN A 26 -2.17 7.81 4.74
CA GLN A 26 -1.54 7.32 5.97
C GLN A 26 -1.07 5.86 5.87
N SER A 27 -1.80 5.00 5.16
CA SER A 27 -1.37 3.60 4.93
C SER A 27 -0.16 3.50 4.02
N ARG A 28 -0.03 4.35 3.00
CA ARG A 28 1.19 4.43 2.16
C ARG A 28 2.41 4.92 2.94
N ALA A 29 2.22 5.82 3.92
CA ALA A 29 3.32 6.28 4.77
C ALA A 29 3.82 5.18 5.74
N ASN A 30 2.93 4.31 6.22
CA ASN A 30 3.28 3.28 7.22
C ASN A 30 3.99 2.05 6.65
N THR A 31 3.79 1.69 5.38
CA THR A 31 4.49 0.53 4.76
C THR A 31 5.96 0.82 4.44
N LEU A 32 6.36 2.08 4.37
CA LEU A 32 7.75 2.50 4.09
C LEU A 32 8.69 2.40 5.31
N ASN A 33 8.21 1.87 6.45
CA ASN A 33 8.96 1.85 7.72
C ASN A 33 9.72 0.56 8.02
N GLN A 34 9.86 -0.36 7.07
CA GLN A 34 10.44 -1.68 7.35
C GLN A 34 11.79 -1.95 6.71
N ILE A 35 12.52 -0.91 6.28
CA ILE A 35 13.94 -1.07 5.95
C ILE A 35 14.72 -0.78 7.22
N LYS A 36 15.49 -1.76 7.70
CA LYS A 36 16.37 -1.67 8.85
C LYS A 36 17.83 -1.70 8.38
N LYS A 37 18.72 -1.17 9.22
CA LYS A 37 20.17 -1.31 9.00
C LYS A 37 20.55 -2.79 9.06
N GLY A 38 21.40 -3.24 8.14
CA GLY A 38 21.82 -4.64 8.00
C GLY A 38 20.98 -5.46 7.03
N ASP A 39 19.97 -4.87 6.39
CA ASP A 39 19.11 -5.58 5.46
C ASP A 39 19.71 -5.67 4.07
N GLU A 40 19.65 -6.86 3.47
CA GLU A 40 19.95 -7.05 2.05
C GLU A 40 18.77 -6.57 1.22
N ILE A 41 19.04 -5.64 0.32
CA ILE A 41 18.04 -5.00 -0.52
C ILE A 41 18.45 -5.04 -1.98
N VAL A 42 17.44 -4.97 -2.84
CA VAL A 42 17.64 -4.70 -4.26
C VAL A 42 17.08 -3.33 -4.60
N THR A 43 17.90 -2.51 -5.25
CA THR A 43 17.48 -1.22 -5.79
C THR A 43 16.63 -1.41 -7.06
N ILE A 44 15.96 -0.35 -7.54
CA ILE A 44 15.18 -0.39 -8.78
C ILE A 44 16.02 -0.82 -9.99
N GLY A 45 17.30 -0.42 -10.02
CA GLY A 45 18.24 -0.77 -11.09
C GLY A 45 18.80 -2.19 -11.03
N GLY A 46 18.36 -3.01 -10.07
CA GLY A 46 18.85 -4.38 -9.89
C GLY A 46 20.20 -4.46 -9.17
N LEU A 47 20.71 -3.36 -8.60
CA LEU A 47 21.87 -3.42 -7.70
C LEU A 47 21.45 -4.04 -6.36
N TYR A 48 22.21 -5.05 -5.95
CA TYR A 48 22.13 -5.70 -4.65
C TYR A 48 23.15 -5.06 -3.71
N GLY A 49 22.76 -4.87 -2.46
CA GLY A 49 23.64 -4.31 -1.44
C GLY A 49 23.03 -4.44 -0.05
N ILE A 50 23.84 -4.12 0.95
CA ILE A 50 23.44 -4.16 2.36
C ILE A 50 23.23 -2.72 2.84
N VAL A 51 22.17 -2.49 3.60
CA VAL A 51 21.90 -1.17 4.18
C VAL A 51 22.83 -0.90 5.35
N ASP A 52 23.70 0.10 5.23
CA ASP A 52 24.60 0.53 6.30
C ASP A 52 23.93 1.61 7.17
N GLU A 53 23.39 2.65 6.54
CA GLU A 53 22.70 3.75 7.23
C GLU A 53 21.41 4.18 6.54
N ILE A 54 20.44 4.62 7.36
CA ILE A 54 19.14 5.10 6.89
C ILE A 54 18.89 6.47 7.50
N ASN A 55 18.61 7.44 6.63
CA ASN A 55 18.07 8.75 6.95
C ASN A 55 16.67 8.88 6.33
N ASP A 56 15.91 9.92 6.69
CA ASP A 56 14.52 10.08 6.24
C ASP A 56 14.35 10.11 4.71
N GLN A 57 15.34 10.66 4.01
CA GLN A 57 15.33 10.86 2.55
C GLN A 57 16.40 10.05 1.81
N LYS A 58 17.43 9.57 2.51
CA LYS A 58 18.62 8.96 1.91
C LYS A 58 19.00 7.68 2.62
N VAL A 59 19.54 6.72 1.89
CA VAL A 59 20.05 5.45 2.42
C VAL A 59 21.47 5.25 1.91
N VAL A 60 22.36 4.82 2.79
CA VAL A 60 23.73 4.42 2.43
C VAL A 60 23.74 2.90 2.28
N LEU A 61 24.14 2.46 1.09
CA LEU A 61 24.30 1.05 0.76
C LEU A 61 25.78 0.71 0.70
N ASP A 62 26.15 -0.41 1.30
CA ASP A 62 27.44 -1.06 1.11
C ASP A 62 27.33 -2.08 -0.05
N ILE A 63 28.16 -1.87 -1.06
CA ILE A 63 28.33 -2.76 -2.21
C ILE A 63 29.81 -3.12 -2.28
N ASP A 64 30.15 -4.30 -1.76
CA ASP A 64 31.51 -4.85 -1.79
C ASP A 64 32.58 -3.91 -1.21
N GLY A 65 32.25 -3.23 -0.10
CA GLY A 65 33.14 -2.28 0.59
C GLY A 65 33.10 -0.86 0.03
N ILE A 66 32.23 -0.58 -0.96
CA ILE A 66 31.98 0.76 -1.49
C ILE A 66 30.65 1.27 -0.94
N TYR A 67 30.71 2.38 -0.20
CA TYR A 67 29.54 3.04 0.36
C TYR A 67 28.97 4.07 -0.62
N LEU A 68 27.74 3.83 -1.07
CA LEU A 68 27.03 4.70 -2.00
C LEU A 68 25.73 5.20 -1.39
N THR A 69 25.48 6.51 -1.55
CA THR A 69 24.24 7.13 -1.07
C THR A 69 23.19 7.14 -2.16
N PHE A 70 22.04 6.55 -1.87
CA PHE A 70 20.87 6.54 -2.73
C PHE A 70 19.69 7.23 -2.06
N ASP A 71 18.72 7.64 -2.87
CA ASP A 71 17.42 8.07 -2.35
C ASP A 71 16.66 6.86 -1.78
N ARG A 72 15.94 7.05 -0.68
CA ARG A 72 15.11 6.01 -0.08
C ARG A 72 14.04 5.50 -1.05
N ALA A 73 13.57 6.36 -1.97
CA ALA A 73 12.64 5.99 -3.03
C ALA A 73 13.23 5.02 -4.07
N ALA A 74 14.56 4.86 -4.12
CA ALA A 74 15.24 3.99 -5.08
C ALA A 74 15.33 2.52 -4.64
N ILE A 75 14.83 2.18 -3.45
CA ILE A 75 14.86 0.81 -2.90
C ILE A 75 13.57 0.10 -3.28
N ARG A 76 13.69 -1.06 -3.94
CA ARG A 76 12.55 -1.81 -4.45
C ARG A 76 11.97 -2.73 -3.39
N ASN A 77 12.72 -3.74 -2.97
CA ASN A 77 12.30 -4.76 -2.02
C ASN A 77 13.48 -5.24 -1.16
N ARG A 78 13.19 -5.77 0.03
CA ARG A 78 14.16 -6.55 0.82
C ARG A 78 14.27 -7.96 0.25
N VAL A 79 15.49 -8.46 0.09
CA VAL A 79 15.74 -9.82 -0.42
C VAL A 79 15.27 -10.87 0.60
N THR A 80 15.29 -10.53 1.90
CA THR A 80 14.86 -11.42 2.99
C THR A 80 13.34 -11.52 3.18
N GLU A 81 12.52 -10.71 2.50
CA GLU A 81 11.07 -10.66 2.71
C GLU A 81 10.29 -10.75 1.39
N ALA A 82 10.76 -11.59 0.47
CA ALA A 82 9.92 -12.08 -0.62
C ALA A 82 9.04 -13.25 -0.12
N ALA A 83 8.12 -12.97 0.81
CA ALA A 83 7.09 -13.92 1.21
C ALA A 83 5.81 -13.27 1.79
N VAL A 84 5.34 -12.14 1.24
CA VAL A 84 3.91 -11.80 1.32
C VAL A 84 3.48 -11.06 0.06
N THR A 85 2.98 -11.82 -0.90
CA THR A 85 2.14 -11.34 -2.00
C THR A 85 0.88 -10.73 -1.40
N PRO A 86 0.50 -9.47 -1.68
CA PRO A 86 -0.88 -9.05 -1.48
C PRO A 86 -1.70 -9.71 -2.60
N GLU A 87 -2.22 -10.90 -2.29
CA GLU A 87 -3.22 -11.56 -3.10
C GLU A 87 -4.43 -10.63 -3.20
N VAL A 88 -4.72 -10.27 -4.44
CA VAL A 88 -5.87 -9.51 -4.85
C VAL A 88 -7.09 -10.40 -4.64
N GLU A 89 -7.88 -10.16 -3.58
CA GLU A 89 -9.24 -10.69 -3.51
C GLU A 89 -10.14 -9.92 -4.49
N THR A 90 -10.06 -10.32 -5.76
CA THR A 90 -11.13 -10.12 -6.74
C THR A 90 -12.04 -11.34 -6.72
N ILE A 91 -13.31 -11.09 -6.36
CA ILE A 91 -14.51 -11.71 -6.94
C ILE A 91 -14.62 -13.24 -6.75
N VAL A 92 -15.38 -13.63 -5.72
CA VAL A 92 -16.12 -14.90 -5.73
C VAL A 92 -17.59 -14.54 -5.95
N GLU A 93 -17.97 -14.46 -7.21
CA GLU A 93 -19.35 -14.68 -7.63
C GLU A 93 -19.51 -16.16 -7.97
N GLU A 94 -20.62 -16.70 -7.50
CA GLU A 94 -21.31 -17.92 -7.93
C GLU A 94 -21.23 -19.22 -7.10
N SER A 95 -22.39 -19.48 -6.50
CA SER A 95 -23.10 -20.76 -6.38
C SER A 95 -22.83 -21.65 -5.16
N THR A 96 -23.85 -21.76 -4.30
CA THR A 96 -24.53 -23.04 -4.09
C THR A 96 -25.90 -22.83 -3.44
N GLU A 97 -26.91 -23.33 -4.15
CA GLU A 97 -28.29 -23.54 -3.75
C GLU A 97 -28.40 -24.45 -2.52
N LYS A 98 -29.41 -24.20 -1.66
CA LYS A 98 -30.40 -25.23 -1.28
C LYS A 98 -31.64 -24.64 -0.61
N SER A 99 -32.79 -24.92 -1.24
CA SER A 99 -34.19 -25.06 -0.76
C SER A 99 -34.71 -24.10 0.32
N GLU A 100 -35.91 -23.55 0.22
CA GLU A 100 -37.13 -24.36 0.24
C GLU A 100 -38.36 -23.56 -0.20
N SER A 101 -39.24 -24.26 -0.90
CA SER A 101 -40.59 -23.88 -1.32
C SER A 101 -41.49 -23.44 -0.17
N ALA A 102 -42.25 -22.36 -0.36
CA ALA A 102 -43.68 -22.26 -0.04
C ALA A 102 -44.13 -20.81 -0.25
N ILE A 103 -44.96 -20.54 -1.28
CA ILE A 103 -46.21 -19.77 -1.20
C ILE A 103 -46.84 -19.66 -2.61
N GLU A 104 -47.79 -20.55 -2.90
CA GLU A 104 -48.94 -20.29 -3.77
C GLU A 104 -50.19 -20.54 -2.91
N GLU A 105 -50.90 -19.47 -2.55
CA GLU A 105 -52.32 -19.22 -2.88
C GLU A 105 -52.65 -17.74 -2.61
#